data_AF-A0A5J4Q6R7-F1
#
_entry.id   AF-A0A5J4Q6R7-F1
#
_cell.length_a   1.000
_cell.length_b   1.000
_cell.length_c   1.000
_cell.angle_alpha   90.00
_cell.angle_beta   90.00
_cell.angle_gamma   90.00
#
_symmetry.space_group_name_H-M   'P 1'
#
loop_
_entity.id
_entity.type
_entity.pdbx_description
1 polymer ?
#
loop_
_entity_poly.entity_id
_entity_poly.type
_entity_poly.pdbx_seq_one_letter_code
_entity_poly.pdbx_strand_id
1 'polypeptide(L)'
;MTDRELIAFMQGWFERFMTRFDRLDKHLEKMALKEKLLEGERLLDNQDVCQLLNVSKRTLQRYRSSGELPYQMIYHKTFYKESDVEAFIKANFAKGENPEEDADNDTTKDTGDEPEEPDSD
;
A
#
# COMPACT_ATOMS: atom_id res chain seq x y z
N MET A 1 27.86 -47.04 -13.83
CA MET A 1 27.46 -45.92 -12.96
C MET A 1 26.18 -46.33 -12.28
N THR A 2 26.19 -46.44 -10.95
CA THR A 2 25.04 -46.91 -10.16
C THR A 2 24.22 -45.73 -9.65
N ASP A 3 22.93 -45.94 -9.38
CA ASP A 3 22.04 -44.89 -8.86
C ASP A 3 22.58 -44.22 -7.59
N ARG A 4 23.33 -44.95 -6.77
CA ARG A 4 24.00 -44.42 -5.57
C ARG A 4 25.07 -43.37 -5.89
N GLU A 5 25.82 -43.56 -6.97
CA GLU A 5 26.84 -42.58 -7.41
C GLU A 5 26.18 -41.31 -7.96
N LEU A 6 25.05 -41.46 -8.65
CA LEU A 6 24.25 -40.33 -9.14
C LEU A 6 23.64 -39.53 -8.00
N ILE A 7 23.08 -40.18 -6.98
CA ILE A 7 22.51 -39.51 -5.80
C ILE A 7 23.58 -38.76 -5.03
N ALA A 8 24.76 -39.36 -4.82
CA ALA A 8 25.87 -38.69 -4.13
C ALA A 8 26.38 -37.45 -4.90
N PHE A 9 26.47 -37.56 -6.23
CA PHE A 9 26.80 -36.43 -7.09
C PHE A 9 25.75 -35.31 -7.02
N MET A 10 24.47 -35.67 -7.12
CA MET A 10 23.35 -34.72 -7.05
C MET A 10 23.26 -34.03 -5.69
N GLN A 11 23.50 -34.74 -4.58
CA GLN A 11 23.54 -34.16 -3.25
C GLN A 11 24.67 -33.13 -3.12
N GLY A 12 25.89 -33.48 -3.52
CA GLY A 12 27.01 -32.53 -3.48
C GLY A 12 26.83 -31.33 -4.41
N TRP A 13 26.17 -31.53 -5.55
CA TRP A 13 25.78 -30.43 -6.44
C TRP A 13 24.70 -29.55 -5.80
N PHE A 14 23.69 -30.15 -5.19
CA PHE A 14 22.58 -29.42 -4.56
C PHE A 14 23.04 -28.62 -3.33
N GLU A 15 23.92 -29.17 -2.50
CA GLU A 15 24.54 -28.41 -1.39
C GLU A 15 25.27 -27.15 -1.87
N ARG A 16 26.04 -27.27 -2.96
CA ARG A 16 26.73 -26.13 -3.58
C ARG A 16 25.75 -25.13 -4.18
N PHE A 17 24.69 -25.62 -4.79
CA PHE A 17 23.63 -24.79 -5.36
C PHE A 17 22.90 -24.01 -4.26
N MET A 18 22.47 -24.68 -3.18
CA MET A 18 21.80 -24.07 -2.03
C MET A 18 22.69 -23.04 -1.34
N THR A 19 23.99 -23.33 -1.17
CA THR A 19 24.94 -22.34 -0.61
C THR A 19 24.98 -21.03 -1.41
N ARG A 20 24.85 -21.13 -2.74
CA ARG A 20 24.83 -19.96 -3.63
C ARG A 20 23.46 -19.27 -3.59
N PHE A 21 22.39 -20.04 -3.49
CA PHE A 21 21.02 -19.56 -3.34
C PHE A 21 20.83 -18.77 -2.04
N ASP A 22 21.27 -19.29 -0.90
CA ASP A 22 21.24 -18.61 0.40
C ASP A 22 21.96 -17.26 0.37
N ARG A 23 23.03 -17.16 -0.42
CA ARG A 23 23.75 -15.90 -0.61
C ARG A 23 22.90 -14.89 -1.39
N LEU A 24 22.20 -15.33 -2.42
CA LEU A 24 21.28 -14.47 -3.17
C LEU A 24 20.13 -14.01 -2.28
N ASP A 25 19.59 -14.90 -1.46
CA ASP A 25 18.50 -14.59 -0.54
C ASP A 25 18.92 -13.51 0.48
N LYS A 26 20.09 -13.68 1.12
CA LYS A 26 20.66 -12.67 2.02
C LYS A 26 20.95 -11.32 1.34
N HIS A 27 21.31 -11.33 0.07
CA HIS A 27 21.50 -10.09 -0.70
C HIS A 27 20.17 -9.42 -1.01
N LEU A 28 19.13 -10.20 -1.32
CA LEU A 28 17.78 -9.72 -1.55
C LEU A 28 17.17 -9.13 -0.27
N GLU A 29 17.31 -9.80 0.88
CA GLU A 29 16.88 -9.28 2.18
C GLU A 29 17.54 -7.93 2.49
N LYS A 30 18.85 -7.81 2.26
CA LYS A 30 19.59 -6.55 2.47
C LYS A 30 19.14 -5.44 1.53
N MET A 31 18.79 -5.77 0.29
CA MET A 31 18.24 -4.80 -0.66
C MET A 31 16.83 -4.39 -0.29
N ALA A 32 15.98 -5.32 0.13
CA ALA A 32 14.62 -5.05 0.60
C ALA A 32 14.62 -4.18 1.86
N LEU A 33 15.54 -4.42 2.80
CA LEU A 33 15.74 -3.53 3.95
C LEU A 33 16.17 -2.12 3.53
N LYS A 34 17.09 -2.01 2.57
CA LYS A 34 17.51 -0.70 2.02
C LYS A 34 16.39 0.02 1.27
N GLU A 35 15.54 -0.71 0.54
CA GLU A 35 14.39 -0.13 -0.17
C GLU A 35 13.33 0.36 0.82
N LYS A 36 13.15 -0.33 1.95
CA LYS A 36 12.29 0.12 3.04
C LYS A 36 12.89 1.25 3.89
N LEU A 37 14.18 1.59 3.72
CA LEU A 37 14.89 2.65 4.45
C LEU A 37 15.51 3.65 3.46
N LEU A 38 14.71 4.58 2.92
CA LEU A 38 15.25 5.72 2.19
C LEU A 38 15.60 6.84 3.16
N GLU A 39 16.82 7.37 3.06
CA GLU A 39 17.33 8.48 3.91
C GLU A 39 17.33 8.18 5.43
N GLY A 40 17.28 6.90 5.82
CA GLY A 40 17.21 6.48 7.22
C GLY A 40 15.78 6.47 7.79
N GLU A 41 14.78 6.77 6.97
CA GLU A 41 13.37 6.73 7.33
C GLU A 41 12.67 5.54 6.69
N ARG A 42 11.75 4.91 7.43
CA ARG A 42 10.99 3.78 6.93
C ARG A 42 9.94 4.26 5.93
N LEU A 43 9.92 3.62 4.76
CA LEU A 43 8.86 3.82 3.77
C LEU A 43 7.80 2.72 3.85
N LEU A 44 6.56 3.17 3.86
CA LEU A 44 5.35 2.35 3.86
C LEU A 44 4.76 2.38 2.46
N ASP A 45 4.38 1.23 1.92
CA ASP A 45 3.62 1.16 0.67
C ASP A 45 2.11 1.30 0.94
N ASN A 46 1.30 1.30 -0.13
CA ASN A 46 -0.16 1.39 0.00
C ASN A 46 -0.76 0.29 0.90
N GLN A 47 -0.16 -0.91 0.91
CA GLN A 47 -0.67 -2.04 1.67
C GLN A 47 -0.37 -1.85 3.16
N ASP A 48 0.87 -1.48 3.48
CA ASP A 48 1.33 -1.17 4.84
C ASP A 48 0.46 -0.03 5.44
N VAL A 49 0.19 1.04 4.69
CA VAL A 49 -0.64 2.17 5.16
C VAL A 49 -2.11 1.79 5.32
N CYS A 50 -2.68 1.03 4.38
CA CYS A 50 -4.07 0.54 4.51
C CYS A 50 -4.25 -0.30 5.76
N GLN A 51 -3.29 -1.17 6.08
CA GLN A 51 -3.31 -1.98 7.29
C GLN A 51 -3.14 -1.13 8.55
N LEU A 52 -2.20 -0.18 8.54
CA LEU A 52 -1.92 0.67 9.69
C LEU A 52 -3.10 1.58 10.06
N LEU A 53 -3.75 2.17 9.05
CA LEU A 53 -4.91 3.04 9.25
C LEU A 53 -6.23 2.26 9.35
N ASN A 54 -6.22 0.96 9.09
CA ASN A 54 -7.41 0.10 8.97
C ASN A 54 -8.45 0.68 7.98
N VAL A 55 -7.99 1.13 6.82
CA VAL A 55 -8.84 1.75 5.78
C VAL A 55 -8.77 1.02 4.45
N SER A 56 -9.81 1.19 3.64
CA SER A 56 -9.82 0.70 2.26
C SER A 56 -8.88 1.51 1.36
N LYS A 57 -8.47 0.91 0.23
CA LYS A 57 -7.70 1.61 -0.83
C LYS A 57 -8.43 2.87 -1.35
N ARG A 58 -9.77 2.84 -1.38
CA ARG A 58 -10.62 3.97 -1.79
C ARG A 58 -10.46 5.15 -0.82
N THR A 59 -10.43 4.87 0.48
CA THR A 59 -10.22 5.87 1.52
C THR A 59 -8.80 6.44 1.47
N LEU A 60 -7.79 5.58 1.29
CA LEU A 60 -6.40 6.01 1.14
C LEU A 60 -6.22 6.92 -0.10
N GLN A 61 -6.89 6.58 -1.21
CA GLN A 61 -6.90 7.42 -2.40
C GLN A 61 -7.52 8.79 -2.14
N ARG A 62 -8.57 8.87 -1.31
CA ARG A 62 -9.17 10.15 -0.90
C ARG A 62 -8.18 11.01 -0.13
N TYR A 63 -7.51 10.47 0.89
CA TYR A 63 -6.49 11.19 1.66
C TYR A 63 -5.33 11.68 0.80
N ARG A 64 -4.98 10.92 -0.25
CA ARG A 64 -4.00 11.35 -1.24
C ARG A 64 -4.51 12.51 -2.10
N SER A 65 -5.76 12.44 -2.59
CA SER A 65 -6.35 13.51 -3.40
C SER A 65 -6.67 14.78 -2.62
N SER A 66 -7.00 14.67 -1.32
CA SER A 66 -7.23 15.82 -0.45
C SER A 66 -5.95 16.46 0.07
N GLY A 67 -4.80 15.80 -0.10
CA GLY A 67 -3.50 16.29 0.35
C GLY A 67 -3.27 16.14 1.86
N GLU A 68 -4.16 15.45 2.57
CA GLU A 68 -4.02 15.20 4.01
C GLU A 68 -2.85 14.26 4.32
N LEU A 69 -2.53 13.34 3.40
CA LEU A 69 -1.42 12.39 3.56
C LEU A 69 -0.35 12.61 2.47
N PRO A 70 0.82 13.17 2.83
CA PRO A 70 1.95 13.32 1.92
C PRO A 70 2.41 11.99 1.34
N TYR A 71 2.76 11.97 0.06
CA TYR A 71 3.24 10.77 -0.63
C TYR A 71 4.42 11.07 -1.54
N GLN A 72 5.21 10.04 -1.83
CA GLN A 72 6.33 10.09 -2.77
C GLN A 72 6.21 8.98 -3.80
N MET A 73 6.70 9.25 -5.01
CA MET A 73 6.73 8.25 -6.07
C MET A 73 8.15 7.80 -6.33
N ILE A 74 8.41 6.50 -6.16
CA ILE A 74 9.72 5.88 -6.36
C ILE A 74 9.51 4.69 -7.29
N TYR A 75 10.20 4.66 -8.42
CA TYR A 75 10.06 3.62 -9.46
C TYR A 75 8.59 3.32 -9.82
N HIS A 76 7.77 4.36 -9.92
CA HIS A 76 6.34 4.28 -10.29
C HIS A 76 5.44 3.64 -9.22
N LYS A 77 5.98 3.34 -8.03
CA LYS A 77 5.22 2.95 -6.85
C LYS A 77 5.06 4.15 -5.91
N THR A 78 3.93 4.18 -5.22
CA THR A 78 3.64 5.21 -4.21
C THR A 78 4.11 4.72 -2.86
N PHE A 79 4.89 5.56 -2.19
CA PHE A 79 5.41 5.33 -0.85
C PHE A 79 5.05 6.49 0.07
N TYR A 80 4.95 6.18 1.35
CA TYR A 80 4.64 7.10 2.43
C TYR A 80 5.74 7.04 3.47
N LYS A 81 6.12 8.19 4.01
CA LYS A 81 7.06 8.26 5.12
C LYS A 81 6.36 7.84 6.41
N GLU A 82 7.04 7.05 7.23
CA GLU A 82 6.50 6.63 8.53
C GLU A 82 6.19 7.84 9.42
N SER A 83 7.03 8.89 9.44
CA SER A 83 6.77 10.10 10.22
C SER A 83 5.51 10.85 9.78
N ASP A 84 5.29 10.98 8.47
CA ASP A 84 4.12 11.64 7.91
C ASP A 84 2.83 10.86 8.23
N VAL A 85 2.88 9.54 8.14
CA VAL A 85 1.75 8.68 8.48
C VAL A 85 1.44 8.74 9.98
N GLU A 86 2.46 8.74 10.84
CA GLU A 86 2.26 8.95 12.28
C GLU A 86 1.67 10.32 12.60
N ALA A 87 2.14 11.38 11.93
CA ALA A 87 1.61 12.72 12.12
C ALA A 87 0.14 12.80 11.70
N PHE A 88 -0.21 12.16 10.58
CA PHE A 88 -1.58 12.02 10.11
C PHE A 88 -2.45 11.27 11.13
N ILE A 89 -1.96 10.18 11.70
CA ILE A 89 -2.67 9.43 12.76
C ILE A 89 -2.88 10.35 13.97
N LYS A 90 -1.84 11.02 14.45
CA LYS A 90 -1.95 11.93 15.60
C LYS A 90 -2.95 13.06 15.34
N ALA A 91 -2.96 13.64 14.14
CA ALA A 91 -3.88 14.73 13.78
C ALA A 91 -5.35 14.29 13.67
N ASN A 92 -5.60 13.12 13.07
CA ASN A 92 -6.97 12.64 12.82
C ASN A 92 -7.57 11.88 14.00
N PHE A 93 -6.78 11.11 14.74
CA PHE A 93 -7.27 10.37 15.90
C PHE A 93 -7.36 11.25 17.17
N ALA A 94 -6.60 12.34 17.28
CA ALA A 94 -6.83 13.34 18.34
C ALA A 94 -8.15 14.12 18.17
N LYS A 95 -8.79 14.02 17.00
CA LYS A 95 -10.02 14.73 16.65
C LYS A 95 -11.28 13.85 16.72
N GLY A 96 -11.15 12.57 17.08
CA GLY A 96 -12.20 11.57 16.92
C GLY A 96 -12.50 10.69 18.14
N GLU A 97 -12.92 11.29 19.25
CA GLU A 97 -13.89 10.64 20.15
C GLU A 97 -15.25 11.30 19.93
N ASN A 98 -16.09 10.69 19.07
CA ASN A 98 -17.56 10.51 19.18
C ASN A 98 -18.22 10.12 17.82
N PRO A 99 -19.36 9.41 17.85
CA PRO A 99 -19.51 8.08 17.23
C PRO A 99 -20.78 7.93 16.35
N GLU A 100 -21.09 6.68 15.94
CA GLU A 100 -22.41 6.19 15.45
C GLU A 100 -22.86 6.64 14.05
N GLU A 101 -22.96 5.70 13.10
CA GLU A 101 -24.20 5.02 12.64
C GLU A 101 -24.81 5.75 11.44
N ASP A 102 -24.99 5.03 10.33
CA ASP A 102 -26.16 5.18 9.47
C ASP A 102 -26.26 3.92 8.60
N ALA A 103 -27.08 3.00 9.10
CA ALA A 103 -27.76 2.02 8.29
C ALA A 103 -28.85 2.72 7.47
N ASP A 104 -28.96 2.32 6.20
CA ASP A 104 -30.19 2.17 5.40
C ASP A 104 -31.34 3.19 5.55
N ASN A 105 -31.59 3.99 4.50
CA ASN A 105 -32.96 4.36 4.12
C ASN A 105 -33.10 4.75 2.63
N ASP A 106 -33.59 3.79 1.85
CA ASP A 106 -34.76 3.87 0.95
C ASP A 106 -35.17 5.19 0.24
N THR A 107 -35.30 5.08 -1.09
CA THR A 107 -36.41 5.56 -1.94
C THR A 107 -36.69 7.07 -2.16
N THR A 108 -36.39 7.45 -3.42
CA THR A 108 -37.10 8.35 -4.36
C THR A 108 -37.43 9.80 -4.00
N LYS A 109 -37.19 10.71 -4.96
CA LYS A 109 -38.20 11.44 -5.78
C LYS A 109 -37.53 12.68 -6.38
N ASP A 110 -37.26 12.66 -7.68
CA ASP A 110 -37.97 13.46 -8.71
C ASP A 110 -37.92 14.97 -8.48
N THR A 111 -37.25 15.66 -9.39
CA THR A 111 -37.54 17.05 -9.77
C THR A 111 -36.88 17.28 -11.13
N GLY A 112 -37.60 16.95 -12.19
CA GLY A 112 -37.48 17.72 -13.43
C GLY A 112 -38.16 19.08 -13.24
N ASP A 113 -37.55 20.12 -13.79
CA ASP A 113 -38.26 21.29 -14.31
C ASP A 113 -37.33 21.99 -15.32
N GLU A 114 -37.67 21.83 -16.60
CA GLU A 114 -37.26 22.70 -17.70
C GLU A 114 -37.81 24.11 -17.48
N PRO A 115 -37.16 25.14 -18.05
CA PRO A 115 -37.95 26.21 -18.64
C PRO A 115 -37.55 26.47 -20.10
N GLU A 116 -38.55 26.45 -20.98
CA GLU A 116 -38.50 26.95 -22.36
C GLU A 116 -38.45 28.50 -22.40
N GLU A 117 -37.56 28.99 -23.28
CA GLU A 117 -37.55 30.17 -24.17
C GLU A 117 -37.98 31.60 -23.70
N PRO A 118 -37.42 32.64 -24.35
CA PRO A 118 -38.14 33.21 -25.49
C PRO A 118 -37.29 33.64 -26.70
N ASP A 119 -37.99 33.71 -27.84
CA ASP A 119 -37.67 34.17 -29.20
C ASP A 119 -36.68 35.34 -29.37
N SER A 120 -35.93 35.32 -30.47
CA SER A 120 -35.41 36.53 -31.10
C SER A 120 -35.30 36.39 -32.63
N ASP A 121 -35.78 37.43 -33.32
CA ASP A 121 -36.08 37.63 -34.77
C ASP A 121 -35.09 37.07 -35.82
#